data_AF-A0A7S1RTG5-F1
#
_entry.id   AF-A0A7S1RTG5-F1
#
_cell.length_a   1.000
_cell.length_b   1.000
_cell.length_c   1.000
_cell.angle_alpha   90.00
_cell.angle_beta   90.00
_cell.angle_gamma   90.00
#
_symmetry.space_group_name_H-M   'P 1'
#
loop_
_entity.id
_entity.type
_entity.pdbx_description
1 polymer ?
#
loop_
_entity_poly.entity_id
_entity_poly.type
_entity_poly.pdbx_seq_one_letter_code
_entity_poly.pdbx_strand_id
1 'polypeptide(L)'
;VLLAAAAALRSNGLLNAGFVAHWALARCCRLGAWRALGQLLVACACCAIIALPYVALQAYAFARECQGTVKPPWCHARLPSVYSHVQAHYWQVGFLRYFQWRQIPNFLLAAPALCIAACGTLRYARS
;
A
#
# COMPACT_ATOMS: atom_id res chain seq x y z
N VAL A 1 4.13 -13.27 8.12
CA VAL A 1 3.50 -12.78 9.37
C VAL A 1 3.92 -11.34 9.69
N LEU A 2 5.21 -11.04 9.91
CA LEU A 2 5.67 -9.67 10.22
C LEU A 2 5.32 -8.62 9.14
N LEU A 3 5.44 -8.97 7.85
CA LEU A 3 5.09 -8.07 6.74
C LEU A 3 3.59 -7.77 6.63
N ALA A 4 2.74 -8.70 7.06
CA ALA A 4 1.29 -8.53 7.07
C ALA A 4 0.83 -7.69 8.28
N ALA A 5 1.50 -7.81 9.42
CA ALA A 5 1.27 -6.94 10.58
C ALA A 5 1.49 -5.47 10.23
N ALA A 6 2.52 -5.15 9.43
CA ALA A 6 2.76 -3.78 8.97
C ALA A 6 1.57 -3.20 8.18
N ALA A 7 0.88 -4.00 7.36
CA ALA A 7 -0.30 -3.59 6.60
C ALA A 7 -1.56 -3.42 7.46
N ALA A 8 -1.63 -4.12 8.60
CA ALA A 8 -2.69 -3.94 9.59
C ALA A 8 -2.53 -2.63 10.37
N LEU A 9 -1.30 -2.25 10.71
CA LEU A 9 -1.03 -1.01 11.46
C LEU A 9 -1.08 0.24 10.59
N ARG A 10 -0.63 0.16 9.33
CA ARG A 10 -0.61 1.28 8.38
C ARG A 10 -0.83 0.78 6.95
N SER A 11 -1.60 1.53 6.17
CA SER A 11 -1.84 1.24 4.74
C SER A 11 -0.54 1.13 3.92
N ASN A 12 0.52 1.86 4.29
CA ASN A 12 1.84 1.77 3.66
C ASN A 12 2.45 0.36 3.72
N GLY A 13 2.00 -0.50 4.65
CA GLY A 13 2.43 -1.90 4.69
C GLY A 13 1.98 -2.70 3.46
N LEU A 14 1.01 -2.23 2.67
CA LEU A 14 0.65 -2.82 1.38
C LEU A 14 1.82 -2.81 0.38
N LEU A 15 2.78 -1.88 0.52
CA LEU A 15 3.98 -1.83 -0.32
C LEU A 15 4.82 -3.12 -0.21
N ASN A 16 4.70 -3.87 0.89
CA ASN A 16 5.36 -5.16 1.07
C ASN A 16 4.92 -6.21 0.03
N ALA A 17 3.68 -6.11 -0.48
CA ALA A 17 3.20 -6.99 -1.54
C ALA A 17 4.02 -6.81 -2.84
N GLY A 18 4.51 -5.60 -3.11
CA GLY A 18 5.36 -5.31 -4.26
C GLY A 18 6.69 -6.06 -4.23
N PHE A 19 7.33 -6.19 -3.06
CA PHE A 19 8.57 -6.96 -2.91
C PHE A 19 8.34 -8.47 -3.13
N VAL A 20 7.22 -9.01 -2.63
CA VAL A 20 6.86 -10.42 -2.84
C VAL A 20 6.61 -10.68 -4.33
N ALA A 21 5.85 -9.81 -4.98
CA ALA A 21 5.54 -9.92 -6.41
C ALA A 21 6.81 -9.83 -7.27
N HIS A 22 7.67 -8.84 -7.02
CA HIS A 22 8.93 -8.68 -7.76
C HIS A 22 9.84 -9.90 -7.62
N TRP A 23 10.03 -10.41 -6.40
CA TRP A 23 10.81 -11.62 -6.15
C TRP A 23 10.24 -12.86 -6.88
N ALA A 24 8.91 -12.98 -6.91
CA ALA A 24 8.23 -14.07 -7.60
C ALA A 24 8.44 -14.01 -9.13
N LEU A 25 8.30 -12.82 -9.71
CA LEU A 25 8.48 -12.58 -11.14
C LEU A 25 9.94 -12.74 -11.59
N ALA A 26 10.90 -12.22 -10.83
CA ALA A 26 12.32 -12.34 -11.17
C ALA A 26 12.80 -13.80 -11.24
N ARG A 27 12.17 -14.68 -10.47
CA ARG A 27 12.51 -16.11 -10.39
C ARG A 27 11.66 -16.99 -11.31
N CYS A 28 10.45 -16.55 -11.67
CA CYS A 28 9.57 -17.33 -12.56
C CYS A 28 10.20 -17.53 -13.95
N CYS A 29 10.92 -16.54 -14.46
CA CYS A 29 11.63 -16.62 -15.75
C CYS A 29 12.77 -17.66 -15.76
N ARG A 30 13.23 -18.13 -14.59
CA ARG A 30 14.34 -19.08 -14.46
C ARG A 30 13.87 -20.51 -14.10
N LEU A 31 12.56 -20.72 -13.97
CA LEU A 31 11.97 -22.00 -13.55
C LEU A 31 11.16 -22.64 -14.67
N GLY A 32 11.05 -23.97 -14.67
CA GLY A 32 10.12 -24.68 -15.53
C GLY A 32 8.65 -24.38 -15.17
N ALA A 33 7.74 -24.54 -16.14
CA ALA A 33 6.35 -24.10 -16.08
C ALA A 33 5.61 -24.47 -14.77
N TRP A 34 5.70 -25.71 -14.33
CA TRP A 34 5.04 -26.18 -13.09
C TRP A 34 5.58 -25.51 -11.82
N ARG A 35 6.90 -25.31 -11.74
CA ARG A 35 7.55 -24.63 -10.60
C ARG A 35 7.27 -23.14 -10.62
N ALA A 36 7.23 -22.53 -11.80
CA ALA A 36 6.84 -21.13 -11.98
C ALA A 36 5.39 -20.89 -11.54
N LEU A 37 4.45 -21.77 -11.96
CA LEU A 37 3.06 -21.71 -11.52
C LEU A 37 2.93 -21.83 -10.00
N GLY A 38 3.59 -22.82 -9.39
CA GLY A 38 3.60 -22.98 -7.93
C GLY A 38 4.12 -21.74 -7.21
N GLN A 39 5.18 -21.12 -7.71
CA GLN A 39 5.73 -19.90 -7.12
C GLN A 39 4.77 -18.70 -7.24
N LEU A 40 4.12 -18.52 -8.40
CA LEU A 40 3.13 -17.45 -8.60
C LEU A 40 1.92 -17.62 -7.68
N LEU A 41 1.42 -18.85 -7.49
CA LEU A 41 0.34 -19.14 -6.57
C LEU A 41 0.71 -18.80 -5.11
N VAL A 42 1.91 -19.18 -4.68
CA VAL A 42 2.43 -18.81 -3.34
C VAL A 42 2.55 -17.29 -3.20
N ALA A 43 3.06 -16.60 -4.22
CA ALA A 43 3.18 -15.15 -4.20
C ALA A 43 1.81 -14.46 -4.10
N CYS A 44 0.82 -14.92 -4.88
CA CYS A 44 -0.56 -14.43 -4.80
C CYS A 44 -1.15 -14.64 -3.39
N ALA A 45 -0.96 -15.82 -2.79
CA ALA A 45 -1.42 -16.10 -1.44
C ALA A 45 -0.75 -15.18 -0.41
N CYS A 46 0.57 -14.96 -0.51
CA CYS A 46 1.29 -14.04 0.36
C CYS A 46 0.81 -12.58 0.21
N CYS A 47 0.61 -12.10 -1.02
CA CYS A 47 0.06 -10.78 -1.28
C CYS A 47 -1.36 -10.62 -0.71
N ALA A 48 -2.20 -11.65 -0.85
CA ALA A 48 -3.54 -11.67 -0.27
C ALA A 48 -3.48 -11.57 1.27
N ILE A 49 -2.59 -12.33 1.92
CA ILE A 49 -2.37 -12.26 3.38
C ILE A 49 -1.93 -10.86 3.82
N ILE A 50 -1.07 -10.19 3.04
CA ILE A 50 -0.64 -8.82 3.32
C ILE A 50 -1.79 -7.81 3.16
N ALA A 51 -2.64 -7.97 2.14
CA ALA A 51 -3.74 -7.04 1.87
C ALA A 51 -4.97 -7.26 2.75
N LEU A 52 -5.18 -8.48 3.24
CA LEU A 52 -6.36 -8.88 4.01
C LEU A 52 -6.69 -7.96 5.20
N PRO A 53 -5.76 -7.60 6.11
CA PRO A 53 -6.11 -6.75 7.24
C PRO A 53 -6.58 -5.35 6.82
N TYR A 54 -5.98 -4.77 5.77
CA TYR A 54 -6.41 -3.48 5.23
C TYR A 54 -7.82 -3.57 4.65
N VAL A 55 -8.10 -4.59 3.84
CA VAL A 55 -9.42 -4.81 3.23
C VAL A 55 -10.47 -5.10 4.30
N ALA A 56 -10.16 -5.93 5.29
CA ALA A 56 -11.07 -6.26 6.39
C ALA A 56 -11.47 -5.02 7.19
N LEU A 57 -10.51 -4.14 7.50
CA LEU A 57 -10.80 -2.89 8.22
C LEU A 57 -11.67 -1.93 7.38
N GLN A 58 -11.41 -1.82 6.08
CA GLN A 58 -12.23 -1.00 5.18
C GLN A 58 -13.66 -1.55 5.06
N ALA A 59 -13.81 -2.87 4.93
CA ALA A 59 -15.11 -3.53 4.84
C ALA A 59 -15.89 -3.39 6.17
N TYR A 60 -15.22 -3.55 7.31
CA TYR A 60 -15.81 -3.35 8.62
C TYR A 60 -16.31 -1.91 8.81
N ALA A 61 -15.48 -0.92 8.45
CA ALA A 61 -15.88 0.49 8.52
C ALA A 61 -17.08 0.78 7.59
N PHE A 62 -17.08 0.24 6.37
CA PHE A 62 -18.20 0.40 5.44
C PHE A 62 -19.49 -0.22 6.00
N ALA A 63 -19.42 -1.46 6.51
CA ALA A 63 -20.56 -2.14 7.09
C ALA A 63 -21.14 -1.41 8.30
N ARG A 64 -20.32 -0.74 9.10
CA ARG A 64 -20.78 0.01 10.27
C ARG A 64 -21.34 1.39 9.92
N GLU A 65 -20.60 2.16 9.14
CA GLU A 65 -20.89 3.59 8.95
C GLU A 65 -21.86 3.85 7.79
N CYS A 66 -21.91 2.99 6.77
CA CYS A 66 -22.77 3.20 5.60
C CYS A 66 -24.17 2.57 5.74
N GLN A 67 -24.46 1.89 6.85
CA GLN A 67 -25.77 1.30 7.15
C GLN A 67 -26.70 2.24 7.96
N GLY A 68 -26.18 3.36 8.46
CA GLY A 68 -26.97 4.35 9.22
C GLY A 68 -27.93 5.18 8.36
N THR A 69 -28.85 5.88 9.02
CA THR A 69 -29.75 6.86 8.39
C THR A 69 -29.00 8.08 7.85
N VAL A 70 -27.94 8.51 8.55
CA VAL A 70 -27.01 9.54 8.09
C VAL A 70 -25.76 8.87 7.57
N LYS A 71 -25.55 8.93 6.26
CA LYS A 71 -24.41 8.28 5.60
C LYS A 71 -23.28 9.29 5.36
N PRO A 72 -22.05 8.96 5.74
CA PRO A 72 -20.90 9.78 5.36
C PRO A 72 -20.75 9.91 3.83
N PRO A 73 -20.22 11.04 3.33
CA PRO A 73 -20.14 11.30 1.89
C PRO A 73 -19.24 10.29 1.15
N TRP A 74 -18.28 9.67 1.84
CA TRP A 74 -17.41 8.65 1.25
C TRP A 74 -18.10 7.32 0.94
N CYS A 75 -19.29 7.07 1.49
CA CYS A 75 -20.10 5.90 1.16
C CYS A 75 -20.67 5.96 -0.26
N HIS A 76 -20.81 7.16 -0.85
CA HIS A 76 -21.34 7.36 -2.20
C HIS A 76 -20.25 7.42 -3.29
N ALA A 77 -18.97 7.36 -2.90
CA ALA A 77 -17.88 7.37 -3.85
C ALA A 77 -17.84 6.06 -4.66
N ARG A 78 -17.40 6.15 -5.94
CA ARG A 78 -17.23 4.98 -6.83
C ARG A 78 -16.35 3.88 -6.21
N LEU A 79 -15.38 4.29 -5.39
CA LEU A 79 -14.57 3.38 -4.58
C LEU A 79 -14.62 3.87 -3.12
N PRO A 80 -15.53 3.33 -2.29
CA PRO A 80 -15.70 3.79 -0.92
C PRO A 80 -14.47 3.40 -0.10
N SER A 81 -13.78 4.40 0.44
CA SER A 81 -12.64 4.20 1.31
C SER A 81 -12.64 5.26 2.40
N VAL A 82 -12.88 4.83 3.65
CA VAL A 82 -12.82 5.73 4.81
C VAL A 82 -11.41 6.29 4.96
N TYR A 83 -10.39 5.48 4.67
CA TYR A 83 -8.99 5.91 4.73
C TYR A 83 -8.69 7.07 3.77
N SER A 84 -9.02 6.91 2.48
CA SER A 84 -8.80 7.98 1.48
C SER A 84 -9.59 9.24 1.81
N HIS A 85 -10.82 9.10 2.33
CA HIS A 85 -11.61 10.24 2.78
C HIS A 85 -10.96 10.98 3.94
N VAL A 86 -10.53 10.25 4.99
CA VAL A 86 -9.87 10.84 6.15
C VAL A 86 -8.56 11.53 5.76
N GLN A 87 -7.76 10.90 4.89
CA GLN A 87 -6.52 11.49 4.38
C GLN A 87 -6.78 12.80 3.61
N ALA A 88 -7.80 12.85 2.76
CA ALA A 88 -8.11 14.05 2.00
C ALA A 88 -8.74 15.15 2.89
N HIS A 89 -9.67 14.78 3.78
CA HIS A 89 -10.46 15.72 4.56
C HIS A 89 -9.65 16.35 5.70
N TYR A 90 -8.97 15.52 6.51
CA TYR A 90 -8.26 15.99 7.69
C TYR A 90 -6.79 16.30 7.43
N TRP A 91 -6.14 15.51 6.58
CA TRP A 91 -4.69 15.65 6.33
C TRP A 91 -4.38 16.42 5.04
N GLN A 92 -5.41 16.84 4.31
CA GLN A 92 -5.28 17.54 3.03
C GLN A 92 -4.35 16.82 2.04
N VAL A 93 -4.27 15.48 2.15
CA VAL A 93 -3.47 14.65 1.25
C VAL A 93 -4.18 14.65 -0.10
N GLY A 94 -3.46 15.09 -1.13
CA GLY A 94 -3.95 15.15 -2.49
C GLY A 94 -2.78 15.36 -3.44
N PHE A 95 -3.06 15.29 -4.75
CA PHE A 95 -2.04 15.50 -5.76
C PHE A 95 -1.38 16.88 -5.58
N LEU A 96 -0.06 16.86 -5.36
CA LEU A 96 0.80 18.02 -5.16
C LEU A 96 0.47 18.98 -3.99
N ARG A 97 -0.55 18.71 -3.16
CA ARG A 97 -0.95 19.61 -2.05
C ARG A 97 0.16 19.84 -1.03
N TYR A 98 1.04 18.86 -0.83
CA TYR A 98 2.15 18.92 0.12
C TYR A 98 3.36 19.75 -0.38
N PHE A 99 3.48 19.97 -1.70
CA PHE A 99 4.64 20.63 -2.30
C PHE A 99 4.50 22.16 -2.26
N GLN A 100 4.66 22.72 -1.06
CA GLN A 100 4.63 24.16 -0.81
C GLN A 100 6.06 24.68 -0.58
N TRP A 101 6.34 25.92 -0.99
CA TRP A 101 7.64 26.58 -0.75
C TRP A 101 8.05 26.57 0.73
N ARG A 102 7.08 26.74 1.63
CA ARG A 102 7.29 26.71 3.09
C ARG A 102 7.73 25.33 3.61
N GLN A 103 7.56 24.26 2.84
CA GLN A 103 7.91 22.88 3.22
C GLN A 103 9.30 22.47 2.75
N ILE A 104 10.03 23.31 2.01
CA ILE A 104 11.40 23.02 1.55
C ILE A 104 12.34 22.60 2.69
N PRO A 105 12.33 23.24 3.89
CA PRO A 105 13.17 22.79 5.00
C PRO A 105 12.89 21.34 5.41
N ASN A 106 11.63 20.90 5.39
CA ASN A 106 11.26 19.53 5.72
C ASN A 106 11.74 18.53 4.66
N PHE A 107 11.70 18.91 3.38
CA PHE A 107 12.26 18.09 2.30
C PHE A 107 13.78 17.95 2.41
N LEU A 108 14.49 19.03 2.77
CA LEU A 108 15.93 19.00 2.99
C LEU A 108 16.30 18.12 4.18
N LEU A 109 15.52 18.20 5.26
CA LEU A 109 15.70 17.34 6.42
C LEU A 109 15.48 15.86 6.09
N ALA A 110 14.50 15.55 5.25
CA ALA A 110 14.19 14.18 4.82
C ALA A 110 15.11 13.67 3.71
N ALA A 111 15.83 14.55 3.01
CA ALA A 111 16.64 14.24 1.84
C ALA A 111 17.58 13.02 2.01
N PRO A 112 18.40 12.90 3.07
CA PRO A 112 19.30 11.74 3.21
C PRO A 112 18.56 10.40 3.30
N ALA A 113 17.43 10.35 4.03
CA ALA A 113 16.62 9.15 4.12
C ALA A 113 15.95 8.80 2.78
N LEU A 114 15.47 9.82 2.06
CA LEU A 114 14.88 9.65 0.73
C LEU A 114 15.91 9.16 -0.30
N CYS A 115 17.14 9.68 -0.26
CA CYS A 115 18.23 9.22 -1.13
C CYS A 115 18.57 7.75 -0.89
N ILE A 116 18.69 7.32 0.37
CA ILE A 116 18.97 5.93 0.71
C ILE A 116 17.83 5.02 0.24
N ALA A 117 16.58 5.41 0.51
CA ALA A 117 15.41 4.66 0.07
C ALA A 117 15.38 4.54 -1.47
N ALA A 118 15.59 5.64 -2.19
CA ALA A 118 15.61 5.65 -3.66
C ALA A 118 16.73 4.77 -4.23
N CYS A 119 17.95 4.89 -3.72
CA CYS A 119 19.07 4.05 -4.14
C CYS A 119 18.79 2.57 -3.86
N GLY A 120 18.23 2.24 -2.69
CA GLY A 120 17.82 0.88 -2.33
C GLY A 120 16.77 0.31 -3.29
N THR A 121 15.70 1.08 -3.56
CA THR A 121 14.64 0.66 -4.48
C THR A 121 15.14 0.49 -5.91
N LEU A 122 15.99 1.39 -6.40
CA LEU A 122 16.58 1.28 -7.74
C LEU A 122 17.50 0.08 -7.88
N ARG A 123 18.29 -0.23 -6.85
CA ARG A 123 19.12 -1.45 -6.83
C ARG A 123 18.26 -2.70 -6.79
N TYR A 124 17.18 -2.69 -6.00
CA TYR A 124 16.26 -3.81 -5.90
C TYR A 124 15.52 -4.07 -7.22
N ALA A 125 15.02 -3.03 -7.89
CA ALA A 125 14.30 -3.15 -9.16
C ALA A 125 15.18 -3.63 -10.34
N ARG A 126 16.51 -3.56 -10.20
CA ARG A 126 17.48 -4.07 -11.19
C ARG A 126 17.94 -5.50 -10.91
N SER A 127 17.62 -6.06 -9.73
CA SER A 127 18.01 -7.41 -9.32
C SER A 127 17.07 -8.49 -9.84
#